data_AF-A0AAN0KND7-F1
#
_entry.id   AF-A0AAN0KND7-F1
#
_cell.length_a   1.000
_cell.length_b   1.000
_cell.length_c   1.000
_cell.angle_alpha   90.00
_cell.angle_beta   90.00
_cell.angle_gamma   90.00
#
_symmetry.space_group_name_H-M   'P 1'
#
loop_
_entity.id
_entity.type
_entity.pdbx_description
1 polymer ?
#
loop_
_entity_poly.entity_id
_entity_poly.type
_entity_poly.pdbx_seq_one_letter_code
_entity_poly.pdbx_strand_id
1 'polypeptide(L)'
;MINKIGTTLKDYRKVRGLTQLEVARRTGLSRVTVNRIENGTVDPMDSTVQAYVRGLNAELLVVPRELKPQLEAFIKSGGRMVGQPEGAGAPKSAVQLALES
;
A
#
# COMPACT_ATOMS: atom_id res chain seq x y z
N MET A 1 -19.37 -9.08 -2.08
CA MET A 1 -18.71 -7.87 -1.53
C MET A 1 -17.53 -7.56 -2.44
N ILE A 2 -17.43 -6.35 -2.99
CA ILE A 2 -16.32 -5.98 -3.90
C ILE A 2 -15.03 -5.95 -3.07
N ASN A 3 -14.06 -6.80 -3.41
CA ASN A 3 -12.78 -6.84 -2.71
C ASN A 3 -11.95 -5.59 -3.06
N LYS A 4 -12.01 -4.56 -2.21
CA LYS A 4 -11.33 -3.26 -2.43
C LYS A 4 -9.81 -3.39 -2.63
N ILE A 5 -9.17 -4.40 -2.04
CA ILE A 5 -7.72 -4.58 -2.21
C ILE A 5 -7.38 -5.04 -3.62
N GLY A 6 -8.17 -5.95 -4.21
CA GLY A 6 -7.96 -6.48 -5.55
C GLY A 6 -7.99 -5.39 -6.62
N THR A 7 -8.98 -4.49 -6.54
CA THR A 7 -9.08 -3.33 -7.44
C THR A 7 -7.92 -2.36 -7.25
N THR A 8 -7.50 -2.10 -6.00
CA THR A 8 -6.36 -1.23 -5.71
C THR A 8 -5.05 -1.78 -6.29
N LEU A 9 -4.81 -3.09 -6.13
CA LEU A 9 -3.63 -3.78 -6.69
C LEU A 9 -3.66 -3.73 -8.23
N LYS A 10 -4.83 -3.95 -8.84
CA LYS A 10 -5.04 -3.87 -10.30
C LYS A 10 -4.69 -2.49 -10.85
N ASP A 11 -5.16 -1.44 -10.19
CA ASP A 11 -4.93 -0.06 -10.63
C ASP A 11 -3.46 0.31 -10.48
N TYR A 12 -2.83 -0.04 -9.36
CA TYR A 12 -1.40 0.20 -9.16
C TYR A 12 -0.55 -0.58 -10.17
N ARG A 13 -0.87 -1.85 -10.45
CA ARG A 13 -0.22 -2.64 -11.50
C ARG A 13 -0.25 -1.93 -12.86
N LYS A 14 -1.42 -1.41 -13.24
CA LYS A 14 -1.60 -0.69 -14.51
C LYS A 14 -0.79 0.60 -14.57
N VAL A 15 -0.76 1.39 -13.49
CA VAL A 15 0.09 2.60 -13.39
C VAL A 15 1.57 2.27 -13.58
N ARG A 16 2.01 1.11 -13.11
CA ARG A 16 3.38 0.61 -13.28
C ARG A 16 3.66 -0.01 -14.66
N GLY A 17 2.68 -0.04 -15.57
CA GLY A 17 2.83 -0.60 -16.91
C GLY A 17 3.00 -2.12 -16.96
N LEU A 18 2.64 -2.83 -15.88
CA LEU A 18 2.85 -4.28 -15.78
C LEU A 18 1.61 -5.06 -16.23
N THR A 19 1.81 -6.18 -16.90
CA THR A 19 0.79 -7.20 -17.19
C THR A 19 0.56 -8.10 -15.97
N GLN A 20 -0.57 -8.82 -15.96
CA GLN A 20 -0.85 -9.84 -14.93
C GLN A 20 0.21 -10.95 -14.91
N LEU A 21 0.78 -11.27 -16.08
CA LEU A 21 1.82 -12.30 -16.22
C LEU A 21 3.15 -11.83 -15.62
N GLU A 22 3.52 -10.56 -15.79
CA GLU A 22 4.74 -10.01 -15.20
C GLU A 22 4.66 -9.94 -13.68
N VAL A 23 3.51 -9.54 -13.12
CA VAL A 23 3.31 -9.62 -11.67
C VAL A 23 3.42 -11.06 -11.20
N ALA A 24 2.71 -11.99 -11.83
CA ALA A 24 2.77 -13.42 -11.49
C ALA A 24 4.22 -13.94 -11.41
N ARG A 25 5.06 -13.59 -12.41
CA ARG A 25 6.50 -13.93 -12.42
C ARG A 25 7.28 -13.31 -11.26
N ARG A 26 7.01 -12.04 -10.93
CA ARG A 26 7.69 -11.32 -9.83
C ARG A 26 7.29 -11.82 -8.44
N THR A 27 6.08 -12.36 -8.31
CA THR A 27 5.51 -12.74 -7.01
C THR A 27 5.53 -14.25 -6.76
N GLY A 28 5.88 -15.06 -7.75
CA GLY A 28 5.74 -16.52 -7.70
C GLY A 28 4.29 -17.02 -7.73
N LEU A 29 3.32 -16.15 -8.08
CA LEU A 29 1.91 -16.51 -8.17
C LEU A 29 1.59 -17.01 -9.59
N SER A 30 0.48 -17.72 -9.76
CA SER A 30 -0.03 -18.01 -11.10
C SER A 30 -0.73 -16.78 -11.70
N ARG A 31 -0.70 -16.63 -13.03
CA ARG A 31 -1.47 -15.60 -13.74
C ARG A 31 -2.98 -15.67 -13.41
N VAL A 32 -3.51 -16.89 -13.26
CA VAL A 32 -4.92 -17.12 -12.90
C VAL A 32 -5.20 -16.60 -11.49
N THR A 33 -4.30 -16.83 -10.53
CA THR A 33 -4.41 -16.31 -9.16
C THR A 33 -4.42 -14.78 -9.17
N VAL A 34 -3.49 -14.14 -9.89
CA VAL A 34 -3.45 -12.68 -10.07
C VAL A 34 -4.78 -12.16 -10.64
N ASN A 35 -5.31 -12.81 -11.68
CA ASN A 35 -6.59 -12.41 -12.27
C ASN A 35 -7.77 -12.53 -11.29
N ARG A 36 -7.85 -13.63 -10.53
CA ARG A 36 -8.91 -13.84 -9.55
C ARG A 36 -8.87 -12.80 -8.44
N ILE A 37 -7.68 -12.47 -7.94
CA ILE A 37 -7.46 -11.42 -6.93
C ILE A 37 -7.94 -10.07 -7.47
N GLU A 38 -7.48 -9.67 -8.65
CA GLU A 38 -7.80 -8.37 -9.25
C GLU A 38 -9.28 -8.16 -9.58
N ASN A 39 -10.01 -9.25 -9.80
CA ASN A 39 -11.44 -9.22 -10.09
C ASN A 39 -12.30 -9.57 -8.86
N GLY A 40 -11.70 -9.78 -7.69
CA GLY A 40 -12.41 -10.07 -6.45
C GLY A 40 -13.14 -11.41 -6.44
N THR A 41 -12.73 -12.36 -7.27
CA THR A 41 -13.32 -13.72 -7.31
C THR A 41 -12.65 -14.69 -6.34
N VAL A 42 -11.62 -14.23 -5.62
CA VAL A 42 -11.02 -14.90 -4.47
C VAL A 42 -10.69 -13.87 -3.40
N ASP A 43 -10.77 -14.28 -2.14
CA ASP A 43 -10.23 -13.53 -1.02
C ASP A 43 -8.79 -13.99 -0.75
N PRO A 44 -7.76 -13.18 -1.06
CA PRO A 44 -6.37 -13.58 -0.88
C PRO A 44 -5.98 -13.60 0.60
N MET A 45 -5.12 -14.55 0.97
CA MET A 45 -4.44 -14.51 2.27
C MET A 45 -3.52 -13.29 2.36
N ASP A 46 -3.27 -12.80 3.58
CA ASP A 46 -2.34 -11.69 3.86
C ASP A 46 -0.97 -11.89 3.20
N SER A 47 -0.43 -13.12 3.26
CA SER A 47 0.84 -13.47 2.62
C SER A 47 0.82 -13.26 1.11
N THR A 48 -0.31 -13.50 0.46
CA THR A 48 -0.51 -13.31 -0.98
C THR A 48 -0.61 -11.83 -1.31
N VAL A 49 -1.30 -11.04 -0.48
CA VAL A 49 -1.36 -9.58 -0.63
C VAL A 49 0.05 -8.98 -0.50
N GLN A 50 0.80 -9.36 0.54
CA GLN A 50 2.18 -8.89 0.73
C GLN A 50 3.10 -9.28 -0.42
N ALA A 51 3.01 -10.53 -0.90
CA ALA A 51 3.79 -10.97 -2.06
C ALA A 51 3.46 -10.13 -3.31
N TYR A 52 2.17 -9.88 -3.57
CA TYR A 52 1.71 -9.04 -4.67
C TYR A 52 2.29 -7.63 -4.56
N VAL A 53 2.10 -6.98 -3.41
CA VAL A 53 2.59 -5.61 -3.13
C VAL A 53 4.09 -5.50 -3.37
N ARG A 54 4.88 -6.47 -2.87
CA ARG A 54 6.34 -6.54 -3.13
C ARG A 54 6.66 -6.71 -4.61
N GLY A 55 5.91 -7.54 -5.35
CA GLY A 55 6.09 -7.70 -6.80
C GLY A 55 5.80 -6.43 -7.62
N LEU A 56 5.02 -5.50 -7.05
CA LEU A 56 4.80 -4.17 -7.61
C LEU A 56 5.88 -3.15 -7.22
N ASN A 57 6.86 -3.55 -6.40
CA ASN A 57 7.84 -2.67 -5.75
C ASN A 57 7.15 -1.58 -4.91
N ALA A 58 6.19 -2.01 -4.10
CA ALA A 58 5.49 -1.20 -3.10
C ALA A 58 5.56 -1.90 -1.74
N GLU A 59 5.14 -1.20 -0.69
CA GLU A 59 5.13 -1.68 0.70
C GLU A 59 3.70 -1.59 1.27
N LEU A 60 3.32 -2.55 2.13
CA LEU A 60 2.05 -2.54 2.84
C LEU A 60 2.28 -1.96 4.24
N LEU A 61 1.70 -0.80 4.52
CA LEU A 61 1.84 -0.12 5.81
C LEU A 61 0.53 -0.14 6.59
N VAL A 62 0.62 -0.47 7.87
CA VAL A 62 -0.45 -0.23 8.84
C VAL A 62 -0.33 1.21 9.32
N VAL A 63 -1.44 1.92 9.30
CA VAL A 63 -1.48 3.34 9.66
C VAL A 63 -2.59 3.59 10.66
N PRO A 64 -2.38 4.45 11.68
CA PRO A 64 -3.47 4.93 12.53
C PRO A 64 -4.57 5.55 11.68
N ARG A 65 -5.84 5.27 12.01
CA ARG A 65 -7.00 5.64 11.18
C ARG A 65 -7.12 7.16 11.05
N GLU A 66 -6.81 7.87 12.12
CA GLU A 66 -6.77 9.33 12.24
C GLU A 66 -5.72 9.99 11.33
N LEU A 67 -4.63 9.29 10.98
CA LEU A 67 -3.57 9.82 10.11
C LEU A 67 -3.81 9.52 8.62
N LYS A 68 -4.80 8.68 8.29
CA LYS A 68 -5.04 8.25 6.91
C LYS A 68 -5.23 9.42 5.92
N PRO A 69 -6.05 10.46 6.20
CA PRO A 69 -6.23 11.57 5.26
C PRO A 69 -4.94 12.35 4.98
N GLN A 70 -4.12 12.54 6.01
CA GLN A 70 -2.85 13.28 5.93
C GLN A 70 -1.82 12.50 5.10
N LEU A 71 -1.73 11.18 5.34
CA LEU A 71 -0.86 10.32 4.55
C LEU A 71 -1.30 10.25 3.07
N GLU A 72 -2.60 10.15 2.80
CA GLU A 72 -3.11 10.18 1.42
C GLU A 72 -2.78 11.50 0.72
N ALA A 73 -2.89 12.64 1.41
CA ALA A 73 -2.50 13.94 0.89
C ALA A 73 -0.98 14.02 0.60
N PHE A 74 -0.15 13.50 1.51
CA PHE A 74 1.30 13.43 1.34
C PHE A 74 1.74 12.54 0.16
N ILE A 75 1.10 11.38 -0.01
CA ILE A 75 1.38 10.50 -1.15
C ILE A 75 0.96 11.19 -2.46
N LYS A 76 -0.20 11.86 -2.48
CA LYS A 76 -0.69 12.62 -3.65
C LYS A 76 0.19 13.82 -4.00
N SER A 77 0.91 14.42 -3.04
CA SER A 77 1.87 15.50 -3.31
C SER A 77 3.23 14.98 -3.85
N GLY A 78 3.37 13.67 -4.06
CA GLY A 78 4.62 13.05 -4.50
C GLY A 78 5.68 13.01 -3.41
N GLY A 79 5.27 12.96 -2.14
CA GLY A 79 6.18 12.94 -0.99
C GLY A 79 6.81 14.31 -0.67
N ARG A 80 6.29 15.39 -1.27
CA ARG A 80 6.72 16.76 -0.92
C ARG A 80 5.90 17.27 0.25
N MET A 81 6.58 17.61 1.34
CA MET A 81 5.98 18.44 2.39
C MET A 81 5.97 19.89 1.89
N VAL A 82 4.79 20.46 1.65
CA VAL A 82 4.68 21.91 1.45
C VAL A 82 4.95 22.54 2.81
N GLY A 83 6.14 23.12 2.98
CA GLY A 83 6.63 23.91 4.12
C GLY A 83 5.76 23.89 5.37
N GLN A 84 5.78 22.79 6.13
CA GLN A 84 5.53 22.89 7.56
C GLN A 84 6.84 23.39 8.19
N PRO A 85 6.82 24.43 9.03
CA PRO A 85 8.01 24.79 9.80
C PRO A 85 8.48 23.55 10.57
N GLU A 86 9.80 23.34 10.61
CA GLU A 86 10.42 22.24 11.35
C GLU A 86 9.83 22.17 12.77
N GLY A 87 9.27 21.02 13.14
CA GLY A 87 8.72 20.78 14.48
C GLY A 87 7.22 21.01 14.68
N ALA A 88 6.46 21.47 13.68
CA ALA A 88 5.04 21.85 13.88
C ALA A 88 3.99 20.72 13.70
N GLY A 89 4.37 19.48 13.38
CA GLY A 89 3.36 18.45 13.06
C GLY A 89 3.77 16.99 13.14
N ALA A 90 4.99 16.67 13.57
CA ALA A 90 5.37 15.28 13.79
C ALA A 90 4.73 14.78 15.11
N PRO A 91 3.89 13.72 15.10
CA PRO A 91 3.50 13.07 16.33
C PRO A 91 4.77 12.65 17.09
N LYS A 92 4.77 12.80 18.42
CA LYS A 92 5.91 12.40 19.26
C LYS A 92 6.30 10.96 18.94
N SER A 93 7.59 10.72 18.73
CA SER A 93 8.10 9.37 18.49
C SER A 93 7.78 8.46 19.68
N ALA A 94 7.71 7.14 19.45
CA ALA A 94 7.50 6.17 20.52
C ALA A 94 8.56 6.29 21.65
N VAL A 95 9.78 6.72 21.29
CA VAL A 95 10.87 7.00 22.24
C VAL A 95 10.56 8.25 23.09
N GLN A 96 10.00 9.30 22.48
CA GLN A 96 9.63 10.53 23.19
C GLN A 96 8.45 10.34 24.15
N LEU A 97 7.48 9.49 23.79
CA LEU A 97 6.35 9.18 24.67
C LEU A 97 6.78 8.39 25.92
N ALA A 98 7.80 7.55 25.81
CA ALA A 98 8.30 6.73 26.92
C ALA A 98 9.18 7.52 27.92
N LEU A 99 9.66 8.70 27.55
CA LEU A 99 10.48 9.57 28.41
C LEU A 99 9.64 10.55 29.25
N GLU A 100 8.34 10.65 28.98
CA GLU A 100 7.41 11.56 29.66
C GLU A 100 6.48 10.85 30.67
N SER A 101 6.69 9.54 30.89
CA SER A 101 5.94 8.66 31.79
C SER A 101 6.81 8.15 32.93
#